data_AF-A0AA90T6K0-F1
#
_entry.id   AF-A0AA90T6K0-F1
#
_cell.length_a   1.000
_cell.length_b   1.000
_cell.length_c   1.000
_cell.angle_alpha   90.00
_cell.angle_beta   90.00
_cell.angle_gamma   90.00
#
_symmetry.space_group_name_H-M   'P 1'
#
loop_
_entity.id
_entity.type
_entity.pdbx_description
1 polymer ?
#
loop_
_entity_poly.entity_id
_entity_poly.type
_entity_poly.pdbx_seq_one_letter_code
_entity_poly.pdbx_strand_id
1 'polypeptide(L)'
;MKEVQFTILVEPELSDSFAEAAKTEGRPADQIVREFMRDYVSRVRERDTVAVKEVTSASERKRRQDAVTFAMASVGLEGFKHSKEDEERAQRFITGEIDLAEYLGAAPSVDQLNK
;
A
#
# COMPACT_ATOMS: atom_id res chain seq x y z
N MET A 1 -4.49 2.65 -31.19
CA MET A 1 -4.34 1.94 -29.90
C MET A 1 -4.03 0.49 -30.20
N LYS A 2 -3.10 -0.16 -29.48
CA LYS A 2 -2.83 -1.59 -29.66
C LYS A 2 -3.95 -2.38 -28.99
N GLU A 3 -4.61 -3.25 -29.74
CA GLU A 3 -5.45 -4.30 -29.15
C GLU A 3 -4.56 -5.27 -28.37
N VAL A 4 -5.01 -5.65 -27.18
CA VAL A 4 -4.34 -6.62 -26.31
C VAL A 4 -5.35 -7.70 -25.98
N GLN A 5 -4.97 -8.96 -26.20
CA GLN A 5 -5.78 -10.12 -25.83
C GLN A 5 -5.41 -10.56 -24.42
N PHE A 6 -6.43 -10.79 -23.60
CA PHE A 6 -6.29 -11.30 -22.23
C PHE A 6 -6.99 -12.66 -22.14
N THR A 7 -6.26 -13.70 -21.75
CA THR A 7 -6.77 -15.05 -21.58
C THR A 7 -6.57 -15.47 -20.13
N ILE A 8 -7.64 -15.95 -19.50
CA ILE A 8 -7.61 -16.49 -18.15
C ILE A 8 -8.17 -17.91 -18.17
N LEU A 9 -7.63 -18.74 -17.30
CA LEU A 9 -8.21 -20.04 -16.99
C LEU A 9 -9.24 -19.84 -15.88
N VAL A 10 -10.44 -20.34 -16.11
CA VAL A 10 -11.55 -20.32 -15.16
C VAL A 10 -12.22 -21.69 -15.16
N GLU A 11 -12.94 -22.00 -14.09
CA GLU A 11 -13.75 -23.20 -14.01
C GLU A 11 -14.84 -23.17 -15.11
N PRO A 12 -15.06 -24.28 -15.85
CA PRO A 12 -16.04 -24.32 -16.94
C PRO A 12 -17.45 -23.90 -16.48
N GLU A 13 -17.89 -24.40 -15.32
CA GLU A 13 -19.21 -24.12 -14.77
C GLU A 13 -19.39 -22.63 -14.43
N LEU A 14 -18.31 -21.97 -13.99
CA LEU A 14 -18.30 -20.53 -13.72
C LEU A 14 -18.39 -19.72 -15.02
N SER A 15 -17.65 -20.12 -16.05
CA SER A 15 -17.70 -19.47 -17.38
C SER A 15 -19.09 -19.53 -17.99
N ASP A 16 -19.71 -20.71 -17.96
CA ASP A 16 -21.06 -20.92 -18.50
C ASP A 16 -22.10 -20.11 -17.73
N SER A 17 -22.03 -20.14 -16.38
CA SER A 17 -22.92 -19.36 -15.52
C SER A 17 -22.79 -17.86 -15.77
N PHE A 18 -21.57 -17.35 -15.95
CA PHE A 18 -21.32 -15.94 -16.25
C PHE A 18 -21.86 -15.55 -17.64
N ALA A 19 -21.67 -16.39 -18.65
CA ALA A 19 -22.18 -16.14 -19.99
C ALA A 19 -23.72 -16.09 -20.03
N GLU A 20 -24.39 -17.01 -19.32
CA GLU A 20 -25.86 -17.02 -19.22
C GLU A 20 -26.39 -15.81 -18.45
N ALA A 21 -25.74 -15.43 -17.34
CA ALA A 21 -26.10 -14.22 -16.60
C ALA A 21 -25.95 -12.95 -17.45
N ALA A 22 -24.83 -12.82 -18.18
CA ALA A 22 -24.58 -11.68 -19.07
C ALA A 22 -25.62 -11.57 -20.19
N LYS A 23 -26.01 -12.70 -20.80
CA LYS A 23 -27.09 -12.75 -21.80
C LYS A 23 -28.43 -12.31 -21.20
N THR A 24 -28.74 -12.75 -19.98
CA THR A 24 -29.98 -12.39 -19.28
C THR A 24 -30.06 -10.89 -19.03
N GLU A 25 -28.94 -10.25 -18.70
CA GLU A 25 -28.84 -8.79 -18.56
C GLU A 25 -28.73 -8.04 -19.90
N GLY A 26 -28.59 -8.75 -21.03
CA GLY A 26 -28.42 -8.14 -22.36
C GLY A 26 -27.07 -7.43 -22.53
N ARG A 27 -26.05 -7.84 -21.77
CA ARG A 27 -24.74 -7.19 -21.74
C ARG A 27 -23.65 -8.12 -22.27
N PRO A 28 -22.71 -7.64 -23.11
CA PRO A 28 -21.56 -8.44 -23.52
C PRO A 28 -20.67 -8.82 -22.32
N ALA A 29 -20.27 -10.09 -22.25
CA ALA A 29 -19.42 -10.61 -21.17
C ALA A 29 -18.08 -9.85 -21.06
N ASP A 30 -17.46 -9.50 -22.19
CA ASP A 30 -16.22 -8.75 -22.24
C ASP A 30 -16.38 -7.29 -21.74
N GLN A 31 -17.54 -6.67 -21.97
CA GLN A 31 -17.85 -5.37 -21.42
C GLN A 31 -17.89 -5.41 -19.89
N ILE A 32 -18.58 -6.40 -19.31
CA ILE A 32 -18.67 -6.59 -17.86
C ILE A 32 -17.26 -6.79 -17.26
N VAL A 33 -16.44 -7.65 -17.85
CA VAL A 33 -15.06 -7.90 -17.38
C VAL A 33 -14.23 -6.61 -17.43
N ARG A 34 -14.32 -5.82 -18.51
CA ARG A 34 -13.58 -4.56 -18.63
C ARG A 34 -14.00 -3.53 -17.58
N GLU A 35 -15.30 -3.44 -17.29
CA GLU A 35 -15.82 -2.56 -16.23
C GLU A 35 -15.33 -3.04 -14.86
N PHE A 36 -15.44 -4.33 -14.58
CA PHE A 36 -14.93 -4.92 -13.34
C PHE A 36 -13.43 -4.63 -13.14
N MET A 37 -12.62 -4.80 -14.19
CA MET A 37 -11.19 -4.47 -14.15
C MET A 37 -10.94 -2.99 -13.87
N ARG A 38 -11.69 -2.09 -14.51
CA ARG A 38 -11.60 -0.64 -14.25
C ARG A 38 -11.94 -0.30 -12.82
N ASP A 39 -13.02 -0.87 -12.29
CA ASP A 39 -13.46 -0.66 -10.91
C ASP A 39 -12.44 -1.20 -9.91
N TYR A 40 -11.89 -2.39 -10.18
CA TYR A 40 -10.84 -2.98 -9.36
C TYR A 40 -9.60 -2.07 -9.31
N VAL A 41 -9.13 -1.60 -10.46
CA VAL A 41 -7.99 -0.68 -10.55
C VAL A 41 -8.26 0.64 -9.82
N SER A 42 -9.45 1.21 -9.98
CA SER A 42 -9.84 2.45 -9.27
C SER A 42 -9.81 2.24 -7.75
N ARG A 43 -10.39 1.13 -7.24
CA ARG A 43 -10.39 0.82 -5.80
C ARG A 43 -8.99 0.56 -5.24
N VAL A 44 -8.08 -0.04 -6.02
CA VAL A 44 -6.69 -0.23 -5.60
C VAL A 44 -6.00 1.13 -5.51
N ARG A 45 -6.13 1.97 -6.55
CA ARG A 45 -5.57 3.33 -6.55
C ARG A 45 -6.10 4.18 -5.42
N GLU A 46 -7.40 4.12 -5.13
CA GLU A 46 -8.00 4.85 -4.01
C GLU A 46 -7.39 4.40 -2.67
N ARG A 47 -7.26 3.08 -2.45
CA ARG A 47 -6.61 2.55 -1.25
C ARG A 47 -5.17 3.04 -1.12
N ASP A 48 -4.39 3.00 -2.20
CA ASP A 48 -3.01 3.49 -2.20
C ASP A 48 -2.97 5.00 -1.90
N THR A 49 -3.86 5.79 -2.49
CA THR A 49 -3.91 7.24 -2.21
C THR A 49 -4.32 7.55 -0.77
N VAL A 50 -5.20 6.77 -0.17
CA VAL A 50 -5.60 6.92 1.24
C VAL A 50 -4.43 6.56 2.15
N ALA A 51 -3.75 5.43 1.89
CA ALA A 51 -2.57 5.02 2.65
C ALA A 51 -1.45 6.07 2.58
N VAL A 52 -1.15 6.60 1.39
CA VAL A 52 -0.15 7.66 1.21
C VAL A 52 -0.56 8.94 1.94
N LYS A 53 -1.84 9.34 1.86
CA LYS A 53 -2.35 10.52 2.57
C LYS A 53 -2.23 10.37 4.08
N GLU A 54 -2.52 9.19 4.62
CA GLU A 54 -2.41 8.90 6.04
C GLU A 54 -0.95 9.02 6.51
N VAL A 55 -0.02 8.34 5.81
CA VAL A 55 1.42 8.33 6.11
C VAL A 55 2.03 9.73 6.03
N THR A 56 1.58 10.57 5.10
CA THR A 56 2.14 11.92 4.89
C THR A 56 1.35 13.04 5.60
N SER A 57 0.26 12.69 6.30
CA SER A 57 -0.64 13.64 6.95
C SER A 57 0.07 14.45 8.03
N ALA A 58 -0.43 15.67 8.28
CA ALA A 58 0.10 16.52 9.36
C ALA A 58 -0.06 15.87 10.74
N SER A 59 -1.19 15.19 10.97
CA SER A 59 -1.46 14.47 12.21
C SER A 59 -0.49 13.31 12.44
N GLU A 60 -0.22 12.50 11.39
CA GLU A 60 0.74 11.39 11.48
C GLU A 60 2.16 11.90 11.66
N ARG A 61 2.57 12.93 10.90
CA ARG A 61 3.87 13.60 11.09
C ARG A 61 4.05 14.07 12.54
N LYS A 62 3.01 14.70 13.12
CA LYS A 62 3.04 15.13 14.51
C LYS A 62 3.17 13.96 15.48
N ARG A 63 2.39 12.88 15.28
CA ARG A 63 2.49 11.67 16.10
C ARG A 63 3.90 11.09 16.09
N ARG A 64 4.53 10.98 14.90
CA ARG A 64 5.91 10.50 14.76
C ARG A 64 6.91 11.44 15.42
N GLN A 65 6.75 12.75 15.24
CA GLN A 65 7.61 13.75 15.88
C GLN A 65 7.55 13.63 17.40
N ASP A 66 6.35 13.52 17.98
CA ASP A 66 6.18 13.42 19.43
C ASP A 66 6.84 12.13 19.97
N ALA A 67 6.69 11.00 19.27
CA ALA A 67 7.33 9.73 19.63
C ALA A 67 8.87 9.78 19.53
N VAL A 68 9.43 10.34 18.45
CA VAL A 68 10.88 10.51 18.26
C VAL A 68 11.44 11.45 19.33
N THR A 69 10.76 12.57 19.57
CA THR A 69 11.18 13.55 20.59
C THR A 69 11.26 12.91 21.96
N PHE A 70 10.24 12.13 22.33
CA PHE A 70 10.23 11.37 23.58
C PHE A 70 11.40 10.39 23.66
N ALA A 71 11.59 9.55 22.64
CA ALA A 71 12.68 8.56 22.61
C ALA A 71 14.06 9.23 22.71
N MET A 72 14.28 10.31 21.96
CA MET A 72 15.54 11.04 21.97
C MET A 72 15.81 11.70 23.33
N ALA A 73 14.78 12.27 23.97
CA ALA A 73 14.88 12.87 25.29
C ALA A 73 15.22 11.81 26.35
N SER A 74 14.57 10.64 26.31
CA SER A 74 14.87 9.54 27.23
C SER A 74 16.33 9.09 27.13
N VAL A 75 16.85 8.90 25.92
CA VAL A 75 18.26 8.52 25.71
C VAL A 75 19.23 9.61 26.19
N GLY A 76 18.87 10.89 26.01
CA GLY A 76 19.67 12.01 26.50
C GLY A 76 19.72 12.12 28.02
N LEU A 77 18.64 11.75 28.73
CA LEU A 77 18.61 11.71 30.20
C LEU A 77 19.58 10.65 30.77
N GLU A 78 19.82 9.58 30.02
CA GLU A 78 20.81 8.54 30.34
C GLU A 78 22.26 8.96 29.99
N GLY A 79 22.46 10.20 29.49
CA GLY A 79 23.78 10.76 29.16
C GLY A 79 24.34 10.34 27.80
N PHE A 80 23.56 9.60 26.99
CA PHE A 80 23.96 9.22 25.64
C PHE A 80 23.71 10.37 24.63
N LYS A 81 24.48 10.36 23.54
CA LYS A 81 24.33 11.27 22.42
C LYS A 81 23.86 10.49 21.19
N HIS A 82 23.02 11.12 20.38
CA HIS A 82 22.57 10.58 19.11
C HIS A 82 23.63 10.82 18.03
N SER A 83 23.76 9.87 17.11
CA SER A 83 24.58 10.07 15.91
C SER A 83 23.80 10.91 14.89
N LYS A 84 24.51 11.57 13.97
CA LYS A 84 23.87 12.30 12.87
C LYS A 84 23.04 11.38 11.97
N GLU A 85 23.51 10.15 11.76
CA GLU A 85 22.81 9.15 10.94
C GLU A 85 21.48 8.75 11.58
N ASP A 86 21.41 8.65 12.91
CA ASP A 86 20.17 8.36 13.62
C ASP A 86 19.18 9.54 13.57
N GLU A 87 19.68 10.78 13.67
CA GLU A 87 18.87 12.00 13.52
C GLU A 87 18.26 12.11 12.12
N GLU A 88 19.06 11.86 11.07
CA GLU A 88 18.60 11.86 9.68
C GLU A 88 17.58 10.73 9.43
N ARG A 89 17.81 9.53 9.96
CA ARG A 89 16.86 8.41 9.87
C ARG A 89 15.54 8.73 10.57
N ALA A 90 15.60 9.37 11.75
CA ALA A 90 14.41 9.82 12.47
C ALA A 90 13.63 10.88 11.70
N GLN A 91 14.31 11.82 11.05
CA GLN A 91 13.66 12.82 10.21
C GLN A 91 12.92 12.20 9.03
N ARG A 92 13.53 11.24 8.33
CA ARG A 92 12.88 10.49 7.22
C ARG A 92 11.64 9.73 7.69
N PHE A 93 11.68 9.16 8.90
CA PHE A 93 10.50 8.51 9.47
C PHE A 93 9.40 9.54 9.76
N ILE A 94 9.72 10.67 10.38
CA ILE A 94 8.76 11.74 10.68
C ILE A 94 8.10 12.28 9.41
N THR A 95 8.85 12.47 8.32
CA THR A 95 8.32 13.01 7.07
C THR A 95 7.47 12.01 6.29
N GLY A 96 7.59 10.71 6.60
CA GLY A 96 6.90 9.64 5.88
C GLY A 96 7.69 9.08 4.71
N GLU A 97 8.98 9.42 4.58
CA GLU A 97 9.86 8.88 3.54
C GLU A 97 10.24 7.41 3.78
N ILE A 98 10.22 6.99 5.04
CA ILE A 98 10.42 5.60 5.45
C ILE A 98 9.33 5.17 6.42
N ASP A 99 9.05 3.87 6.42
CA ASP A 99 8.13 3.26 7.37
C ASP A 99 8.84 2.89 8.68
N LEU A 100 8.06 2.33 9.62
CA LEU A 100 8.58 1.93 10.92
C LEU A 100 9.57 0.75 10.83
N ALA A 101 9.38 -0.18 9.90
CA ALA A 101 10.25 -1.34 9.75
C ALA A 101 11.65 -0.89 9.28
N GLU A 102 11.70 -0.02 8.27
CA GLU A 102 12.94 0.59 7.79
C GLU A 102 13.58 1.49 8.87
N TYR A 103 12.78 2.25 9.63
CA TYR A 103 13.28 3.07 10.75
C TYR A 103 13.96 2.23 11.84
N LEU A 104 13.38 1.08 12.18
CA LEU A 104 13.91 0.14 13.17
C LEU A 104 15.06 -0.73 12.64
N GLY A 105 15.39 -0.63 11.34
CA GLY A 105 16.38 -1.51 10.71
C GLY A 105 15.93 -2.97 10.64
N ALA A 106 14.63 -3.23 10.82
CA ALA A 106 14.07 -4.54 10.52
C ALA A 106 14.04 -4.66 9.00
N ALA A 107 14.84 -5.58 8.43
CA ALA A 107 14.68 -5.97 7.03
C ALA A 107 13.20 -6.26 6.75
N PRO A 108 12.68 -6.01 5.53
CA PRO A 108 11.35 -6.50 5.17
C PRO A 108 11.32 -7.98 5.54
N SER A 109 10.25 -8.41 6.22
CA SER A 109 10.14 -9.81 6.63
C SER A 109 10.42 -10.68 5.41
N VAL A 110 11.28 -11.68 5.57
CA VAL A 110 11.67 -12.61 4.49
C VAL A 110 10.45 -13.35 3.89
N ASP A 111 9.29 -13.20 4.52
CA ASP A 111 7.97 -13.66 4.09
C ASP A 111 7.38 -12.87 2.89
N GLN A 112 7.90 -11.68 2.56
CA GLN A 112 7.47 -10.87 1.40
C GLN A 112 8.31 -11.09 0.13
N LEU A 113 9.34 -11.94 0.19
CA LEU A 113 10.14 -12.32 -0.99
C LEU A 113 9.78 -13.71 -1.55
N ASN A 114 8.81 -14.41 -0.94
CA ASN A 114 8.40 -15.76 -1.34
C ASN A 114 6.87 -15.98 -1.30
N LYS A 115 6.06 -14.98 -1.66
CA LYS A 115 4.66 -15.17 -2.07
C LYS A 115 4.27 -14.21 -3.18
#